data_AF-A0AA40T0T7-F1
#
_entry.id   AF-A0AA40T0T7-F1
#
_cell.length_a   1.000
_cell.length_b   1.000
_cell.length_c   1.000
_cell.angle_alpha   90.00
_cell.angle_beta   90.00
_cell.angle_gamma   90.00
#
_symmetry.space_group_name_H-M   'P 1'
#
loop_
_entity.id
_entity.type
_entity.pdbx_description
1 polymer ?
#
loop_
_entity_poly.entity_id
_entity_poly.type
_entity_poly.pdbx_seq_one_letter_code
_entity_poly.pdbx_strand_id
1 'polypeptide(L)'
;MSTPTATSLPSFRQFILATPFYFLIPVGFGLLPLVWDKQLLWELVGLGIAAWVFALILRGPVALIANKKASSTEVAQRWVVLSSGPIEELIRLCTLTLVSKDFISAYSIGLGWGGIEVAYAVLSGYLITTLIHKNDEEAIQLREYLQELGMLTESAPFLGIIERFSATAFHIGFTLLLAKWSFFIFPGSIIHSSFNLGTFMMLRYNPIGVQIIIAVMGIAFFLLGLSVFIQL
;
A
#
# COMPACT_ATOMS: atom_id res chain seq x y z
N MET A 1 6.07 -33.62 -3.25
CA MET A 1 5.28 -32.40 -3.53
C MET A 1 3.90 -32.62 -2.94
N SER A 2 3.61 -31.99 -1.80
CA SER A 2 2.27 -32.01 -1.21
C SER A 2 1.34 -31.18 -2.09
N THR A 3 0.23 -31.76 -2.52
CA THR A 3 -0.89 -31.04 -3.13
C THR A 3 -1.28 -29.87 -2.22
N PRO A 4 -1.45 -28.65 -2.73
CA PRO A 4 -2.01 -27.57 -1.94
C PRO A 4 -3.38 -28.02 -1.45
N THR A 5 -3.54 -28.14 -0.13
CA THR A 5 -4.86 -28.31 0.50
C THR A 5 -5.77 -27.23 -0.06
N ALA A 6 -6.96 -27.62 -0.52
CA ALA A 6 -7.96 -26.69 -1.03
C ALA A 6 -8.16 -25.56 -0.01
N THR A 7 -7.61 -24.38 -0.29
CA THR A 7 -7.80 -23.21 0.55
C THR A 7 -9.21 -22.71 0.32
N SER A 8 -10.01 -22.73 1.37
CA SER A 8 -11.36 -22.18 1.35
C SER A 8 -11.30 -20.68 1.02
N LEU A 9 -12.26 -20.24 0.21
CA LEU A 9 -12.38 -18.85 -0.19
C LEU A 9 -12.67 -17.98 1.04
N PRO A 10 -12.09 -16.78 1.14
CA PRO A 10 -12.44 -15.85 2.20
C PRO A 10 -13.93 -15.51 2.12
N SER A 11 -14.63 -15.64 3.24
CA SER A 11 -16.07 -15.35 3.27
C SER A 11 -16.33 -13.85 3.29
N PHE A 12 -17.42 -13.42 2.67
CA PHE A 12 -17.90 -12.03 2.76
C PHE A 12 -18.07 -11.57 4.21
N ARG A 13 -18.51 -12.47 5.09
CA ARG A 13 -18.63 -12.22 6.54
C ARG A 13 -17.29 -11.89 7.18
N GLN A 14 -16.23 -12.63 6.88
CA GLN A 14 -14.88 -12.33 7.40
C GLN A 14 -14.40 -10.95 6.95
N PHE A 15 -14.66 -10.58 5.70
CA PHE A 15 -14.27 -9.26 5.19
C PHE A 15 -15.05 -8.11 5.87
N ILE A 16 -16.35 -8.27 6.10
CA ILE A 16 -17.16 -7.32 6.90
C ILE A 16 -16.56 -7.18 8.31
N LEU A 17 -16.23 -8.29 8.96
CA LEU A 17 -15.66 -8.27 10.31
C LEU A 17 -14.27 -7.63 10.37
N ALA A 18 -13.45 -7.78 9.32
CA ALA A 18 -12.13 -7.16 9.24
C ALA A 18 -12.21 -5.65 8.94
N THR A 19 -13.23 -5.19 8.21
CA THR A 19 -13.35 -3.81 7.71
C THR A 19 -13.18 -2.73 8.80
N PRO A 20 -13.81 -2.81 9.99
CA PRO A 20 -13.59 -1.82 11.05
C PRO A 20 -12.11 -1.69 11.44
N PHE A 21 -11.37 -2.80 11.50
CA PHE A 21 -9.95 -2.79 11.86
C PHE A 21 -9.07 -2.13 10.79
N TYR A 22 -9.45 -2.21 9.51
CA TYR A 22 -8.80 -1.44 8.46
C TYR A 22 -8.93 0.06 8.73
N PHE A 23 -10.13 0.55 9.03
CA PHE A 23 -10.36 1.99 9.25
C PHE A 23 -9.81 2.49 10.59
N LEU A 24 -9.60 1.62 11.58
CA LEU A 24 -8.88 1.96 12.80
C LEU A 24 -7.41 2.35 12.55
N ILE A 25 -6.80 1.90 11.45
CA ILE A 25 -5.40 2.21 11.13
C ILE A 25 -5.20 3.72 10.89
N PRO A 26 -5.83 4.36 9.88
CA PRO A 26 -5.63 5.79 9.66
C PRO A 26 -6.15 6.64 10.83
N VAL A 27 -7.15 6.18 11.59
CA VAL A 27 -7.58 6.84 12.83
C VAL A 27 -6.46 6.80 13.87
N GLY A 28 -5.86 5.62 14.10
CA GLY A 28 -4.77 5.45 15.05
C GLY A 28 -3.56 6.32 14.72
N PHE A 29 -3.10 6.28 13.46
CA PHE A 29 -2.03 7.18 13.01
C PHE A 29 -2.46 8.65 13.07
N GLY A 30 -3.71 8.97 12.77
CA GLY A 30 -4.21 10.34 12.84
C GLY A 30 -4.25 10.94 14.24
N LEU A 31 -4.29 10.12 15.28
CA LEU A 31 -4.23 10.56 16.68
C LEU A 31 -2.79 10.71 17.20
N LEU A 32 -1.79 10.09 16.56
CA LEU A 32 -0.39 10.14 17.02
C LEU A 32 0.20 11.57 17.12
N PRO A 33 -0.09 12.51 16.20
CA PRO A 33 0.38 13.90 16.32
C PRO A 33 0.06 14.58 17.66
N LEU A 34 -1.01 14.15 18.35
CA LEU A 34 -1.41 14.68 19.64
C LEU A 34 -0.37 14.39 20.75
N VAL A 35 0.46 13.35 20.59
CA VAL A 35 1.56 13.04 21.52
C VAL A 35 2.64 14.13 21.52
N TRP A 36 2.72 14.93 20.46
CA TRP A 36 3.68 16.03 20.31
C TRP A 36 3.02 17.42 20.31
N ASP A 37 1.81 17.53 20.88
CA ASP A 37 1.01 18.76 20.89
C ASP A 37 0.80 19.36 19.48
N LYS A 38 0.68 18.50 18.46
CA LYS A 38 0.40 18.89 17.08
C LYS A 38 -1.00 18.46 16.67
N GLN A 39 -1.59 19.24 15.78
CA GLN A 39 -2.88 18.95 15.16
C GLN A 39 -2.68 18.66 13.69
N LEU A 40 -3.41 17.67 13.17
CA LEU A 40 -3.42 17.39 11.73
C LEU A 40 -3.94 18.59 10.95
N LEU A 41 -3.35 18.79 9.79
CA LEU A 41 -3.84 19.72 8.78
C LEU A 41 -4.71 18.92 7.80
N TRP A 42 -6.02 18.91 8.04
CA TRP A 42 -6.97 18.07 7.29
C TRP A 42 -6.99 18.38 5.80
N GLU A 43 -6.73 19.64 5.42
CA GLU A 43 -6.56 20.06 4.03
C GLU A 43 -5.39 19.32 3.37
N LEU A 44 -4.31 19.09 4.12
CA LEU A 44 -3.12 18.40 3.65
C LEU A 44 -3.27 16.88 3.65
N VAL A 45 -4.10 16.32 4.55
CA VAL A 45 -4.57 14.93 4.45
C VAL A 45 -5.34 14.76 3.13
N GLY A 46 -6.28 15.66 2.83
CA GLY A 46 -7.03 15.66 1.57
C GLY A 46 -6.13 15.79 0.34
N LEU A 47 -5.10 16.63 0.43
CA LEU A 47 -4.09 16.75 -0.64
C LEU A 47 -3.26 15.48 -0.81
N GLY A 48 -2.89 14.79 0.28
CA GLY A 48 -2.20 13.51 0.22
C GLY A 48 -3.03 12.44 -0.49
N ILE A 49 -4.35 12.40 -0.22
CA ILE A 49 -5.30 11.53 -0.92
C ILE A 49 -5.30 11.85 -2.42
N ALA A 50 -5.47 13.13 -2.78
CA ALA A 50 -5.51 13.55 -4.18
C ALA A 50 -4.20 13.26 -4.92
N ALA A 51 -3.05 13.47 -4.27
CA ALA A 51 -1.73 13.19 -4.81
C ALA A 51 -1.53 11.68 -5.08
N TRP A 52 -1.96 10.81 -4.18
CA TRP A 52 -1.91 9.36 -4.40
C TRP A 52 -2.79 8.94 -5.58
N VAL A 53 -4.03 9.45 -5.66
CA VAL A 53 -4.92 9.16 -6.80
C VAL A 53 -4.29 9.61 -8.11
N PHE A 54 -3.65 10.78 -8.12
CA PHE A 54 -2.95 11.27 -9.30
C PHE A 54 -1.76 10.37 -9.68
N ALA A 55 -0.96 9.92 -8.70
CA ALA A 55 0.11 8.96 -8.93
C ALA A 55 -0.43 7.62 -9.50
N LEU A 56 -1.57 7.14 -9.00
CA LEU A 56 -2.23 5.94 -9.52
C LEU A 56 -2.65 6.13 -10.99
N ILE A 57 -3.22 7.28 -11.35
CA ILE A 57 -3.59 7.60 -12.74
C ILE A 57 -2.35 7.59 -13.64
N LEU A 58 -1.22 8.14 -13.18
CA LEU A 58 0.05 8.17 -13.94
C LEU A 58 0.67 6.78 -14.14
N ARG A 59 0.28 5.77 -13.35
CA ARG A 59 0.65 4.37 -13.61
C ARG A 59 -0.12 3.78 -14.79
N GLY A 60 -1.29 4.33 -15.15
CA GLY A 60 -2.10 3.89 -16.29
C GLY A 60 -1.34 3.86 -17.63
N PRO A 61 -0.65 4.95 -18.04
CA PRO A 61 0.23 4.94 -19.20
C PRO A 61 1.28 3.81 -19.19
N VAL A 62 1.88 3.52 -18.02
CA VAL A 62 2.83 2.40 -17.90
C VAL A 62 2.14 1.07 -18.14
N ALA A 63 0.95 0.86 -17.57
CA ALA A 63 0.16 -0.35 -17.78
C ALA A 63 -0.20 -0.57 -19.26
N LEU A 64 -0.59 0.50 -19.98
CA LEU A 64 -0.88 0.43 -21.41
C LEU A 64 0.35 0.02 -22.23
N ILE A 65 1.52 0.60 -21.93
CA ILE A 65 2.77 0.26 -22.61
C ILE A 65 3.18 -1.18 -22.29
N ALA A 66 3.10 -1.56 -21.01
CA ALA A 66 3.47 -2.88 -20.52
C ALA A 66 2.61 -3.96 -21.18
N ASN A 67 1.28 -3.80 -21.20
CA ASN A 67 0.37 -4.76 -21.84
C ASN A 67 0.59 -4.88 -23.35
N LYS A 68 1.08 -3.83 -24.01
CA LYS A 68 1.38 -3.86 -25.45
C LYS A 68 2.73 -4.50 -25.78
N LYS A 69 3.73 -4.37 -24.90
CA LYS A 69 5.13 -4.71 -25.19
C LYS A 69 5.67 -5.91 -24.41
N ALA A 70 5.07 -6.27 -23.29
CA ALA A 70 5.52 -7.39 -22.50
C ALA A 70 5.25 -8.72 -23.22
N SER A 71 6.15 -9.68 -23.04
CA SER A 71 6.01 -11.04 -23.58
C SER A 71 4.96 -11.87 -22.84
N SER A 72 4.54 -11.45 -21.64
CA SER A 72 3.51 -12.11 -20.84
C SER A 72 2.85 -11.12 -19.87
N THR A 73 1.67 -11.50 -19.37
CA THR A 73 0.94 -10.76 -18.32
C THR A 73 1.77 -10.58 -17.05
N GLU A 74 2.54 -11.60 -16.66
CA GLU A 74 3.44 -11.52 -15.50
C GLU A 74 4.54 -10.46 -15.70
N VAL A 75 5.13 -10.41 -16.89
CA VAL A 75 6.14 -9.39 -17.22
C VAL A 75 5.50 -7.99 -17.23
N ALA A 76 4.29 -7.85 -17.78
CA ALA A 76 3.56 -6.58 -17.77
C ALA A 76 3.30 -6.09 -16.34
N GLN A 77 2.87 -6.99 -15.45
CA GLN A 77 2.61 -6.67 -14.04
C GLN A 77 3.88 -6.24 -13.32
N ARG A 78 5.01 -6.92 -13.54
CA ARG A 78 6.30 -6.50 -12.96
C ARG A 78 6.67 -5.07 -13.38
N TRP A 79 6.42 -4.68 -14.62
CA TRP A 79 6.66 -3.30 -15.07
C TRP A 79 5.80 -2.29 -14.33
N VAL A 80 4.51 -2.58 -14.17
CA VAL A 80 3.55 -1.73 -13.46
C VAL A 80 3.85 -1.63 -11.96
N VAL A 81 4.37 -2.70 -11.36
CA VAL A 81 4.83 -2.71 -9.96
C VAL A 81 6.12 -1.93 -9.82
N LEU A 82 7.11 -2.14 -10.70
CA LEU A 82 8.40 -1.44 -10.65
C LEU A 82 8.28 0.06 -10.90
N SER A 83 7.27 0.52 -11.63
CA SER A 83 7.02 1.95 -11.84
C SER A 83 6.37 2.65 -10.64
N SER A 84 5.80 1.90 -9.69
CA SER A 84 5.09 2.48 -8.53
C SER A 84 5.97 3.43 -7.73
N GLY A 85 7.16 2.99 -7.30
CA GLY A 85 8.09 3.80 -6.52
C GLY A 85 8.43 5.13 -7.21
N PRO A 86 9.07 5.14 -8.40
CA PRO A 86 9.43 6.38 -9.08
C PRO A 86 8.27 7.36 -9.26
N ILE A 87 7.08 6.86 -9.63
CA ILE A 87 5.91 7.73 -9.87
C ILE A 87 5.39 8.28 -8.55
N GLU A 88 5.16 7.42 -7.55
CA GLU A 88 4.60 7.83 -6.27
C GLU A 88 5.53 8.75 -5.49
N GLU A 89 6.83 8.42 -5.43
CA GLU A 89 7.80 9.25 -4.74
C GLU A 89 7.96 10.62 -5.43
N LEU A 90 7.92 10.67 -6.77
CA LEU A 90 8.02 11.93 -7.51
C LEU A 90 6.83 12.84 -7.21
N ILE A 91 5.61 12.29 -7.28
CA ILE A 91 4.41 13.05 -6.96
C ILE A 91 4.44 13.51 -5.51
N ARG A 92 4.83 12.64 -4.58
CA ARG A 92 4.96 13.00 -3.16
C ARG A 92 5.96 14.14 -2.94
N LEU A 93 7.13 14.08 -3.57
CA LEU A 93 8.13 15.15 -3.49
C LEU A 93 7.62 16.47 -4.10
N CYS A 94 6.91 16.41 -5.23
CA CYS A 94 6.27 17.57 -5.83
C CYS A 94 5.24 18.19 -4.87
N THR A 95 4.35 17.39 -4.28
CA THR A 95 3.36 17.85 -3.31
C THR A 95 4.02 18.54 -2.11
N LEU A 96 5.04 17.92 -1.53
CA LEU A 96 5.80 18.50 -0.41
C LEU A 96 6.52 19.81 -0.78
N THR A 97 7.04 19.90 -2.01
CA THR A 97 7.76 21.10 -2.47
C THR A 97 6.82 22.26 -2.78
N LEU A 98 5.60 21.97 -3.24
CA LEU A 98 4.59 22.98 -3.54
C LEU A 98 3.87 23.52 -2.31
N VAL A 99 3.84 22.77 -1.21
CA VAL A 99 3.09 23.14 0.00
C VAL A 99 4.00 23.48 1.17
N SER A 100 4.60 22.46 1.79
CA SER A 100 5.53 22.61 2.90
C SER A 100 6.24 21.30 3.19
N LYS A 101 7.45 21.42 3.75
CA LYS A 101 8.31 20.31 4.19
C LYS A 101 8.46 20.25 5.72
N ASP A 102 7.67 21.02 6.46
CA ASP A 102 7.65 20.90 7.92
C ASP A 102 7.04 19.55 8.37
N PHE A 103 7.28 19.21 9.63
CA PHE A 103 6.86 17.93 10.22
C PHE A 103 5.36 17.66 10.04
N ILE A 104 4.50 18.60 10.43
CA ILE A 104 3.06 18.32 10.50
C ILE A 104 2.43 18.31 9.10
N SER A 105 2.97 19.12 8.19
CA SER A 105 2.57 19.09 6.78
C SER A 105 2.93 17.76 6.13
N ALA A 106 4.17 17.30 6.29
CA ALA A 106 4.62 16.02 5.75
C ALA A 106 3.88 14.83 6.39
N TYR A 107 3.65 14.86 7.70
CA TYR A 107 2.87 13.84 8.39
C TYR A 107 1.43 13.77 7.84
N SER A 108 0.77 14.92 7.71
CA SER A 108 -0.62 15.00 7.22
C SER A 108 -0.75 14.48 5.78
N ILE A 109 0.18 14.85 4.88
CA ILE A 109 0.23 14.33 3.51
C ILE A 109 0.43 12.81 3.50
N GLY A 110 1.38 12.31 4.30
CA GLY A 110 1.67 10.87 4.40
C GLY A 110 0.50 10.07 4.97
N LEU A 111 -0.23 10.63 5.93
CA LEU A 111 -1.44 10.04 6.48
C LEU A 111 -2.55 9.97 5.43
N GLY A 112 -2.74 11.04 4.64
CA GLY A 112 -3.66 11.05 3.51
C GLY A 112 -3.36 9.92 2.52
N TRP A 113 -2.08 9.72 2.20
CA TRP A 113 -1.57 8.66 1.34
C TRP A 113 -1.93 7.26 1.87
N GLY A 114 -1.59 6.95 3.12
CA GLY A 114 -1.92 5.65 3.73
C GLY A 114 -3.43 5.45 3.92
N GLY A 115 -4.17 6.51 4.25
CA GLY A 115 -5.61 6.48 4.46
C GLY A 115 -6.40 6.13 3.20
N ILE A 116 -6.06 6.71 2.04
CA ILE A 116 -6.73 6.35 0.78
C ILE A 116 -6.40 4.93 0.34
N GLU A 117 -5.18 4.45 0.59
CA GLU A 117 -4.82 3.06 0.30
C GLU A 117 -5.63 2.06 1.13
N VAL A 118 -5.91 2.39 2.40
CA VAL A 118 -6.81 1.60 3.25
C VAL A 118 -8.20 1.52 2.62
N ALA A 119 -8.77 2.67 2.23
CA ALA A 119 -10.09 2.72 1.59
C ALA A 119 -10.12 1.95 0.25
N TYR A 120 -9.08 2.11 -0.57
CA TYR A 120 -8.91 1.41 -1.83
C TYR A 120 -8.82 -0.11 -1.63
N ALA A 121 -8.05 -0.57 -0.63
CA ALA A 121 -7.93 -1.98 -0.31
C ALA A 121 -9.26 -2.58 0.19
N VAL A 122 -10.00 -1.86 1.04
CA VAL A 122 -11.34 -2.27 1.50
C VAL A 122 -12.31 -2.40 0.32
N LEU A 123 -12.39 -1.37 -0.53
CA LEU A 123 -13.27 -1.38 -1.69
C LEU A 123 -12.91 -2.51 -2.66
N SER A 124 -11.63 -2.64 -2.98
CA SER A 124 -11.12 -3.70 -3.87
C SER A 124 -11.39 -5.09 -3.29
N GLY A 125 -11.23 -5.27 -1.97
CA GLY A 125 -11.52 -6.54 -1.31
C GLY A 125 -13.01 -6.90 -1.33
N TYR A 126 -13.93 -5.94 -1.17
CA TYR A 126 -15.36 -6.18 -1.37
C TYR A 126 -15.69 -6.60 -2.80
N LEU A 127 -15.11 -5.92 -3.79
CA LEU A 127 -15.31 -6.24 -5.20
C LEU A 127 -14.78 -7.64 -5.52
N ILE A 128 -13.54 -7.95 -5.14
CA ILE A 128 -12.93 -9.26 -5.35
C ILE A 128 -13.74 -10.35 -4.66
N THR A 129 -14.10 -10.17 -3.38
CA THR A 129 -14.89 -11.16 -2.63
C THR A 129 -16.24 -11.40 -3.30
N THR A 130 -16.88 -10.37 -3.86
CA THR A 130 -18.15 -10.53 -4.58
C THR A 130 -17.94 -11.29 -5.90
N LEU A 131 -16.87 -11.00 -6.65
CA LEU A 131 -16.59 -11.62 -7.95
C LEU A 131 -16.21 -13.09 -7.81
N ILE A 132 -15.34 -13.46 -6.86
CA ILE A 132 -14.86 -14.85 -6.70
C ILE A 132 -15.96 -15.84 -6.28
N HIS A 133 -17.11 -15.36 -5.78
CA HIS A 133 -18.25 -16.22 -5.43
C HIS A 133 -19.22 -16.45 -6.60
N LYS A 134 -19.00 -15.80 -7.75
CA LYS A 134 -19.78 -16.06 -8.95
C LYS A 134 -19.29 -17.33 -9.67
N ASN A 135 -20.16 -17.90 -10.50
CA ASN A 135 -19.91 -19.12 -11.26
C ASN A 135 -19.78 -18.87 -12.78
N ASP A 136 -19.61 -17.62 -13.20
CA ASP A 136 -19.31 -17.28 -14.58
C ASP A 136 -17.82 -17.54 -14.91
N GLU A 137 -17.51 -17.60 -16.21
CA GLU A 137 -16.17 -17.92 -16.72
C GLU A 137 -15.12 -16.90 -16.25
N GLU A 138 -15.46 -15.62 -16.20
CA GLU A 138 -14.58 -14.55 -15.73
C GLU A 138 -14.23 -14.72 -14.24
N ALA A 139 -15.20 -15.09 -13.41
CA ALA A 139 -15.01 -15.37 -12.00
C ALA A 139 -14.18 -16.63 -11.74
N ILE A 140 -14.26 -17.64 -12.60
CA ILE A 140 -13.38 -18.83 -12.55
C ILE A 140 -11.95 -18.42 -12.88
N GLN A 141 -11.74 -17.71 -13.99
CA GLN A 141 -10.41 -17.22 -14.39
C GLN A 141 -9.78 -16.31 -13.32
N LEU A 142 -10.57 -15.41 -12.73
CA LEU A 142 -10.11 -14.55 -11.63
C LEU A 142 -9.72 -15.36 -10.39
N ARG A 143 -10.50 -16.39 -10.04
CA ARG A 143 -10.17 -17.27 -8.91
C ARG A 143 -8.87 -18.01 -9.13
N GLU A 144 -8.71 -18.64 -10.29
CA GLU A 144 -7.49 -19.37 -10.65
C GLU A 144 -6.28 -18.43 -10.56
N TYR A 145 -6.39 -17.24 -11.16
CA TYR A 145 -5.34 -16.23 -11.12
C TYR A 145 -5.00 -15.78 -9.68
N LEU A 146 -5.99 -15.46 -8.85
CA LEU A 146 -5.74 -15.05 -7.46
C LEU A 146 -5.19 -16.20 -6.59
N GLN A 147 -5.55 -17.45 -6.91
CA GLN A 147 -5.01 -18.63 -6.24
C GLN A 147 -3.53 -18.82 -6.57
N GLU A 148 -3.13 -18.64 -7.83
CA GLU A 148 -1.73 -18.67 -8.27
C GLU A 148 -0.87 -17.60 -7.57
N LEU A 149 -1.46 -16.45 -7.24
CA LEU A 149 -0.81 -15.40 -6.46
C LEU A 149 -0.77 -15.66 -4.94
N GLY A 150 -1.42 -16.72 -4.45
CA GLY A 150 -1.56 -17.00 -3.01
C GLY A 150 -2.47 -16.01 -2.28
N MET A 151 -3.35 -15.31 -3.00
CA MET A 151 -4.24 -14.28 -2.45
C MET A 151 -5.58 -14.85 -1.95
N LEU A 152 -5.88 -16.12 -2.26
CA LEU A 152 -7.10 -16.80 -1.80
C LEU A 152 -6.82 -17.68 -0.58
N THR A 153 -6.86 -17.06 0.60
CA THR A 153 -6.85 -17.76 1.90
C THR A 153 -7.93 -17.19 2.82
N GLU A 154 -8.50 -17.99 3.71
CA GLU A 154 -9.49 -17.50 4.69
C GLU A 154 -8.94 -16.38 5.60
N SER A 155 -7.64 -16.45 5.91
CA SER A 155 -6.95 -15.44 6.73
C SER A 155 -6.65 -14.15 5.96
N ALA A 156 -6.82 -14.12 4.63
CA ALA A 156 -6.42 -12.99 3.80
C ALA A 156 -6.98 -11.63 4.28
N PRO A 157 -8.26 -11.50 4.70
CA PRO A 157 -8.77 -10.24 5.21
C PRO A 157 -8.04 -9.74 6.47
N PHE A 158 -7.65 -10.65 7.38
CA PHE A 158 -6.96 -10.27 8.62
C PHE A 158 -5.47 -9.99 8.41
N LEU A 159 -4.82 -10.76 7.52
CA LEU A 159 -3.44 -10.48 7.12
C LEU A 159 -3.34 -9.11 6.43
N GLY A 160 -4.34 -8.73 5.63
CA GLY A 160 -4.38 -7.43 4.99
C GLY A 160 -4.48 -6.25 5.98
N ILE A 161 -4.91 -6.46 7.23
CA ILE A 161 -4.85 -5.41 8.28
C ILE A 161 -3.38 -5.09 8.60
N ILE A 162 -2.54 -6.11 8.77
CA ILE A 162 -1.11 -5.95 9.04
C ILE A 162 -0.45 -5.24 7.86
N GLU A 163 -0.77 -5.66 6.65
CA GLU A 163 -0.26 -5.02 5.43
C GLU A 163 -0.63 -3.55 5.36
N ARG A 164 -1.89 -3.19 5.62
CA ARG A 164 -2.34 -1.80 5.57
C ARG A 164 -1.77 -0.94 6.69
N PHE A 165 -1.59 -1.51 7.89
CA PHE A 165 -0.89 -0.84 8.98
C PHE A 165 0.54 -0.52 8.57
N SER A 166 1.22 -1.52 8.01
CA SER A 166 2.62 -1.44 7.55
C SER A 166 2.79 -0.43 6.41
N ALA A 167 1.89 -0.47 5.41
CA ALA A 167 1.87 0.46 4.29
C ALA A 167 1.62 1.89 4.77
N THR A 168 0.66 2.11 5.68
CA THR A 168 0.39 3.43 6.26
C THR A 168 1.62 3.97 7.00
N ALA A 169 2.25 3.15 7.85
CA ALA A 169 3.49 3.49 8.55
C ALA A 169 4.60 3.87 7.56
N PHE A 170 4.78 3.04 6.52
CA PHE A 170 5.75 3.22 5.46
C PHE A 170 5.54 4.54 4.72
N HIS A 171 4.31 4.85 4.29
CA HIS A 171 4.00 6.10 3.58
C HIS A 171 4.23 7.34 4.42
N ILE A 172 3.85 7.33 5.71
CA ILE A 172 4.14 8.45 6.61
C ILE A 172 5.66 8.61 6.76
N GLY A 173 6.38 7.52 7.04
CA GLY A 173 7.84 7.52 7.17
C GLY A 173 8.55 8.06 5.92
N PHE A 174 8.17 7.59 4.74
CA PHE A 174 8.71 8.05 3.47
C PHE A 174 8.42 9.52 3.19
N THR A 175 7.20 9.98 3.52
CA THR A 175 6.83 11.39 3.36
C THR A 175 7.70 12.28 4.25
N LEU A 176 7.96 11.88 5.50
CA LEU A 176 8.86 12.58 6.41
C LEU A 176 10.32 12.57 5.89
N LEU A 177 10.82 11.42 5.46
CA LEU A 177 12.18 11.31 4.92
C LEU A 177 12.37 12.18 3.67
N LEU A 178 11.41 12.21 2.75
CA LEU A 178 11.46 13.08 1.56
C LEU A 178 11.37 14.57 1.90
N ALA A 179 10.56 14.92 2.91
CA ALA A 179 10.44 16.29 3.38
C ALA A 179 11.78 16.79 3.92
N LYS A 180 12.50 15.95 4.69
CA LYS A 180 13.82 16.29 5.23
C LYS A 180 14.92 16.24 4.18
N TRP A 181 14.95 15.19 3.36
CA TRP A 181 16.02 14.87 2.43
C TRP A 181 15.44 14.61 1.05
N SER A 182 15.25 15.65 0.25
CA SER A 182 14.63 15.49 -1.08
C SER A 182 15.43 14.58 -2.04
N PHE A 183 16.74 14.44 -1.84
CA PHE A 183 17.57 13.46 -2.57
C PHE A 183 17.24 12.00 -2.23
N PHE A 184 16.52 11.74 -1.14
CA PHE A 184 15.97 10.43 -0.81
C PHE A 184 15.01 9.92 -1.90
N ILE A 185 14.55 10.77 -2.82
CA ILE A 185 13.78 10.35 -4.00
C ILE A 185 14.42 9.18 -4.75
N PHE A 186 15.74 9.18 -4.93
CA PHE A 186 16.44 8.13 -5.68
C PHE A 186 16.46 6.79 -4.92
N PRO A 187 17.04 6.68 -3.70
CA PRO A 187 17.00 5.44 -2.96
C PRO A 187 15.58 5.05 -2.54
N GLY A 188 14.72 6.01 -2.19
CA GLY A 188 13.33 5.81 -1.84
C GLY A 188 12.52 5.17 -2.96
N SER A 189 12.67 5.64 -4.20
CA SER A 189 11.99 5.04 -5.36
C SER A 189 12.39 3.57 -5.54
N ILE A 190 13.68 3.25 -5.38
CA ILE A 190 14.19 1.89 -5.49
C ILE A 190 13.64 1.01 -4.36
N ILE A 191 13.69 1.51 -3.12
CA ILE A 191 13.20 0.79 -1.93
C ILE A 191 11.69 0.52 -2.07
N HIS A 192 10.89 1.51 -2.44
CA HIS A 192 9.45 1.37 -2.58
C HIS A 192 9.09 0.37 -3.70
N SER A 193 9.68 0.50 -4.89
CA SER A 193 9.45 -0.48 -5.96
C SER A 193 9.90 -1.90 -5.58
N SER A 194 11.03 -2.02 -4.86
CA SER A 194 11.53 -3.32 -4.39
C SER A 194 10.64 -3.92 -3.32
N PHE A 195 10.08 -3.09 -2.45
CA PHE A 195 9.13 -3.50 -1.42
C PHE A 195 7.84 -4.06 -2.05
N ASN A 196 7.27 -3.35 -3.02
CA ASN A 196 6.07 -3.79 -3.72
C ASN A 196 6.32 -5.07 -4.54
N LEU A 197 7.45 -5.11 -5.27
CA LEU A 197 7.81 -6.29 -6.07
C LEU A 197 8.14 -7.50 -5.20
N GLY A 198 8.90 -7.30 -4.11
CA GLY A 198 9.27 -8.36 -3.18
C GLY A 198 8.03 -8.97 -2.51
N THR A 199 7.11 -8.11 -2.04
CA THR A 199 5.82 -8.53 -1.49
C THR A 199 5.06 -9.37 -2.52
N PHE A 200 4.91 -8.87 -3.75
CA PHE A 200 4.24 -9.57 -4.84
C PHE A 200 4.86 -10.95 -5.15
N MET A 201 6.18 -11.04 -5.23
CA MET A 201 6.87 -12.29 -5.58
C MET A 201 6.84 -13.33 -4.45
N MET A 202 6.85 -12.88 -3.19
CA MET A 202 6.96 -13.76 -2.03
C MET A 202 5.61 -14.20 -1.46
N LEU A 203 4.53 -13.45 -1.72
CA LEU A 203 3.21 -13.70 -1.13
C LEU A 203 2.73 -15.13 -1.40
N ARG A 204 2.91 -15.63 -2.62
CA ARG A 204 2.52 -17.00 -3.00
C ARG A 204 3.26 -18.11 -2.27
N TYR A 205 4.42 -17.83 -1.67
CA TYR A 205 5.26 -18.84 -1.01
C TYR A 205 5.13 -18.80 0.51
N ASN A 206 5.10 -17.61 1.11
CA ASN A 206 5.03 -17.45 2.55
C ASN A 206 4.27 -16.18 2.95
N PRO A 207 2.91 -16.21 2.92
CA PRO A 207 2.09 -15.04 3.23
C PRO A 207 2.41 -14.45 4.61
N ILE A 208 2.53 -15.30 5.65
CA ILE A 208 2.80 -14.85 7.02
C ILE A 208 4.19 -14.21 7.13
N GLY A 209 5.21 -14.84 6.54
CA GLY A 209 6.57 -14.31 6.53
C GLY A 209 6.66 -12.94 5.84
N VAL A 210 5.93 -12.77 4.74
CA VAL A 210 5.81 -11.47 4.05
C VAL A 210 5.19 -10.44 4.98
N GLN A 211 4.09 -10.76 5.67
CA GLN A 211 3.44 -9.83 6.62
C GLN A 211 4.39 -9.37 7.74
N ILE A 212 5.25 -10.27 8.25
CA ILE A 212 6.27 -9.92 9.25
C ILE A 212 7.31 -8.97 8.65
N ILE A 213 7.84 -9.28 7.47
CA ILE A 213 8.85 -8.45 6.80
C ILE A 213 8.31 -7.05 6.55
N ILE A 214 7.10 -6.94 5.99
CA ILE A 214 6.52 -5.64 5.69
C ILE A 214 6.19 -4.84 6.95
N ALA A 215 5.77 -5.50 8.04
CA ALA A 215 5.55 -4.85 9.33
C ALA A 215 6.83 -4.27 9.91
N VAL A 216 7.92 -5.06 9.91
CA VAL A 216 9.23 -4.59 10.37
C VAL A 216 9.70 -3.40 9.52
N MET A 217 9.59 -3.49 8.19
CA MET A 217 10.00 -2.41 7.30
C MET A 217 9.14 -1.15 7.48
N GLY A 218 7.81 -1.29 7.52
CA GLY A 218 6.89 -0.17 7.70
C GLY A 218 7.15 0.57 9.01
N ILE A 219 7.30 -0.16 10.11
CA ILE A 219 7.65 0.41 11.42
C ILE A 219 9.03 1.07 11.38
N ALA A 220 10.04 0.41 10.81
CA ALA A 220 11.39 0.96 10.72
C ALA A 220 11.42 2.29 9.96
N PHE A 221 10.78 2.38 8.79
CA PHE A 221 10.73 3.62 8.02
C PHE A 221 9.89 4.70 8.69
N PHE A 222 8.80 4.32 9.37
CA PHE A 222 8.04 5.25 10.19
C PHE A 222 8.91 5.88 11.29
N LEU A 223 9.61 5.05 12.08
CA LEU A 223 10.48 5.51 13.16
C LEU A 223 11.66 6.34 12.64
N LEU A 224 12.29 5.93 11.52
CA LEU A 224 13.33 6.71 10.86
C LEU A 224 12.80 8.08 10.42
N GLY A 225 11.61 8.12 9.81
CA GLY A 225 10.94 9.35 9.43
C GLY A 225 10.63 10.27 10.62
N LEU A 226 10.20 9.71 11.75
CA LEU A 226 10.00 10.48 12.98
C LEU A 226 11.33 11.03 13.50
N SER A 227 12.39 10.23 13.54
CA SER A 227 13.69 10.62 14.13
C SER A 227 14.37 11.81 13.46
N VAL A 228 14.02 12.11 12.21
CA VAL A 228 14.61 13.25 11.48
C VAL A 228 13.92 14.59 11.79
N PHE A 229 12.79 14.55 12.50
CA PHE A 229 12.04 15.72 12.96
C PHE A 229 11.93 15.81 14.49
N ILE A 230 11.78 14.67 15.15
CA ILE A 230 11.66 14.55 16.60
C ILE A 230 12.97 13.97 17.11
N GLN A 231 13.64 14.69 18.00
CA GLN A 231 14.71 14.09 18.80
C GLN A 231 14.04 13.10 19.75
N LEU A 232 14.15 11.81 19.42
CA LEU A 232 13.73 10.68 20.26
C LEU A 232 14.69 10.47 21.42
#